data_AF-A0A0N1LL09-F1
#
_entry.id   AF-A0A0N1LL09-F1
#
_cell.length_a   1.000
_cell.length_b   1.000
_cell.length_c   1.000
_cell.angle_alpha   90.00
_cell.angle_beta   90.00
_cell.angle_gamma   90.00
#
_symmetry.space_group_name_H-M   'P 1'
#
loop_
_entity.id
_entity.type
_entity.pdbx_description
1 polymer ?
#
loop_
_entity_poly.entity_id
_entity_poly.type
_entity_poly.pdbx_seq_one_letter_code
_entity_poly.pdbx_strand_id
1 'polypeptide(L)'
;MSAPRLTDRTIVRLSPLDDSEDVAAFLQGLVTSDVKGPLPVWTGLLSPQGKALFDFIVWADGKNLLLDCEAAAAAALAKRLSLYRLRRKIAIAEDSTLGVCWQAEGEPTDPRLPALGHRWIAPVSADDVAVDDAWRAHRLAHGVPEGLAELGSEQTLWLETNAVELNGVSFTKGCYVGQENTARMNWRQKVNRRLVVVPLAASDAARQRAAYPELGLAVDHRRVEDISADMAPAWMELSPP
;
A
#
# COMPACT_ATOMS: atom_id res chain seq x y z
N MET A 1 27.29 -6.11 2.00
CA MET A 1 27.31 -4.76 1.41
C MET A 1 26.17 -4.00 2.02
N SER A 2 26.40 -2.76 2.45
CA SER A 2 25.33 -1.86 2.93
C SER A 2 24.27 -1.67 1.85
N ALA A 3 23.00 -1.88 2.19
CA ALA A 3 21.87 -1.56 1.33
C ALA A 3 21.13 -0.31 1.83
N PRO A 4 20.50 0.47 0.93
CA PRO A 4 19.65 1.60 1.30
C PRO A 4 18.29 1.09 1.81
N ARG A 5 18.16 0.99 3.13
CA ARG A 5 17.03 0.34 3.83
C ARG A 5 15.93 1.33 4.19
N LEU A 6 14.68 0.92 4.01
CA LEU A 6 13.52 1.54 4.63
C LEU A 6 13.28 0.89 6.00
N THR A 7 13.64 1.58 7.08
CA THR A 7 13.51 1.08 8.46
C THR A 7 12.10 1.24 9.02
N ASP A 8 11.30 2.15 8.46
CA ASP A 8 9.86 2.29 8.74
C ASP A 8 9.04 1.19 8.06
N ARG A 9 9.69 0.29 7.30
CA ARG A 9 9.08 -0.86 6.63
C ARG A 9 9.65 -2.16 7.18
N THR A 10 8.83 -3.20 7.23
CA THR A 10 9.22 -4.54 7.64
C THR A 10 8.52 -5.60 6.78
N ILE A 11 8.89 -6.86 6.97
CA ILE A 11 8.29 -7.99 6.27
C ILE A 11 7.40 -8.79 7.22
N VAL A 12 6.13 -8.98 6.85
CA VAL A 12 5.31 -10.07 7.39
C VAL A 12 5.32 -11.22 6.39
N ARG A 13 5.85 -12.37 6.81
CA ARG A 13 5.92 -13.59 6.00
C ARG A 13 4.70 -14.47 6.24
N LEU A 14 4.10 -14.93 5.15
CA LEU A 14 3.10 -15.99 5.15
C LEU A 14 3.72 -17.26 4.58
N SER A 15 3.75 -18.33 5.37
CA SER A 15 4.38 -19.61 4.98
C SER A 15 3.43 -20.78 5.18
N PRO A 16 3.32 -21.71 4.23
CA PRO A 16 2.57 -22.94 4.44
C PRO A 16 3.31 -23.83 5.45
N LEU A 17 2.56 -24.42 6.39
CA LEU A 17 3.08 -25.39 7.37
C LEU A 17 2.89 -26.85 6.89
N ASP A 18 2.17 -27.06 5.78
CA ASP A 18 2.18 -28.30 5.02
C ASP A 18 2.04 -28.05 3.52
N ASP A 19 2.38 -29.05 2.70
CA ASP A 19 2.42 -28.92 1.24
C ASP A 19 1.05 -28.76 0.57
N SER A 20 -0.05 -28.96 1.29
CA SER A 20 -1.41 -28.80 0.75
C SER A 20 -1.93 -27.36 0.82
N GLU A 21 -1.26 -26.48 1.58
CA GLU A 21 -1.67 -25.10 1.77
C GLU A 21 -1.21 -24.19 0.63
N ASP A 22 -2.18 -23.49 0.03
CA ASP A 22 -1.94 -22.41 -0.94
C ASP A 22 -2.08 -21.05 -0.25
N VAL A 23 -0.93 -20.44 0.08
CA VAL A 23 -0.84 -19.11 0.71
C VAL A 23 -1.38 -18.01 -0.20
N ALA A 24 -1.16 -18.11 -1.51
CA ALA A 24 -1.68 -17.14 -2.46
C ALA A 24 -3.21 -17.21 -2.51
N ALA A 25 -3.81 -18.41 -2.54
CA ALA A 25 -5.26 -18.56 -2.46
C ALA A 25 -5.84 -18.06 -1.13
N PHE A 26 -5.11 -18.19 -0.02
CA PHE A 26 -5.50 -17.58 1.25
C PHE A 26 -5.59 -16.06 1.16
N LEU A 27 -4.50 -15.42 0.72
CA LEU A 27 -4.44 -13.97 0.66
C LEU A 27 -5.35 -13.39 -0.43
N GLN A 28 -5.54 -14.13 -1.54
CA GLN A 28 -6.37 -13.72 -2.68
C GLN A 28 -7.80 -13.36 -2.28
N GLY A 29 -8.39 -14.06 -1.31
CA GLY A 29 -9.76 -13.77 -0.83
C GLY A 29 -9.84 -12.59 0.16
N LEU A 30 -8.71 -11.98 0.53
CA LEU A 30 -8.64 -10.96 1.58
C LEU A 30 -8.22 -9.58 1.06
N VAL A 31 -7.51 -9.53 -0.07
CA VAL A 31 -6.89 -8.30 -0.56
C VAL A 31 -7.42 -7.85 -1.91
N THR A 32 -7.23 -6.58 -2.25
CA THR A 32 -7.81 -5.93 -3.42
C THR A 32 -7.15 -6.28 -4.76
N SER A 33 -5.88 -6.70 -4.75
CA SER A 33 -5.07 -6.95 -5.95
C SER A 33 -4.97 -8.45 -6.24
N ASP A 34 -4.68 -8.82 -7.48
CA ASP A 34 -4.48 -10.23 -7.83
C ASP A 34 -3.10 -10.72 -7.38
N VAL A 35 -3.05 -11.43 -6.25
CA VAL A 35 -1.81 -11.96 -5.67
C VAL A 35 -1.49 -13.37 -6.17
N LYS A 36 -2.30 -13.91 -7.10
CA LYS A 36 -2.00 -15.14 -7.83
C LYS A 36 -1.36 -14.88 -9.20
N GLY A 37 -1.36 -13.62 -9.64
CA GLY A 37 -0.73 -13.17 -10.87
C GLY A 37 0.75 -12.80 -10.68
N PRO A 38 1.31 -11.97 -11.60
CA PRO A 38 2.67 -11.44 -11.46
C PRO A 38 2.82 -10.62 -10.17
N LEU A 39 3.94 -10.82 -9.48
CA LEU A 39 4.34 -10.09 -8.27
C LEU A 39 5.66 -9.34 -8.54
N PRO A 40 5.92 -8.18 -7.89
CA PRO A 40 5.17 -7.61 -6.78
C PRO A 40 3.91 -6.81 -7.17
N VAL A 41 2.95 -6.70 -6.24
CA VAL A 41 1.77 -5.83 -6.38
C VAL A 41 1.47 -5.07 -5.08
N TRP A 42 1.08 -3.80 -5.18
CA TRP A 42 0.53 -3.05 -4.05
C TRP A 42 -0.94 -3.43 -3.84
N THR A 43 -1.38 -3.53 -2.59
CA THR A 43 -2.75 -3.98 -2.28
C THR A 43 -3.23 -3.49 -0.93
N GLY A 44 -4.55 -3.52 -0.73
CA GLY A 44 -5.19 -3.18 0.54
C GLY A 44 -5.84 -4.39 1.20
N LEU A 45 -5.71 -4.50 2.52
CA LEU A 45 -6.64 -5.26 3.35
C LEU A 45 -7.73 -4.30 3.83
N LEU A 46 -8.99 -4.63 3.56
CA LEU A 46 -10.11 -3.72 3.81
C LEU A 46 -10.99 -4.14 4.99
N SER A 47 -11.72 -3.17 5.54
CA SER A 47 -12.88 -3.46 6.36
C SER A 47 -14.02 -4.06 5.51
N PRO A 48 -15.02 -4.71 6.10
CA PRO A 48 -16.21 -5.16 5.36
C PRO A 48 -16.92 -4.03 4.63
N GLN A 49 -16.77 -2.78 5.09
CA GLN A 49 -17.30 -1.58 4.45
C GLN A 49 -16.38 -1.03 3.34
N GLY A 50 -15.34 -1.74 2.93
CA GLY A 50 -14.47 -1.33 1.82
C GLY A 50 -13.50 -0.19 2.15
N LYS A 51 -13.26 0.06 3.44
CA LYS A 51 -12.29 1.08 3.89
C LYS A 51 -10.92 0.47 4.12
N ALA A 52 -9.86 1.21 3.82
CA ALA A 52 -8.49 0.76 4.04
C ALA A 52 -8.23 0.45 5.53
N LEU A 53 -7.72 -0.75 5.82
CA LEU A 53 -7.15 -1.09 7.13
C LEU A 53 -5.64 -1.02 7.10
N PHE A 54 -5.06 -1.64 6.07
CA PHE A 54 -3.62 -1.72 5.85
C PHE A 54 -3.36 -1.71 4.35
N ASP A 55 -2.30 -1.05 3.94
CA ASP A 55 -1.72 -1.18 2.62
C ASP A 55 -0.33 -1.83 2.70
N PHE A 56 0.01 -2.64 1.72
CA PHE A 56 1.29 -3.34 1.65
C PHE A 56 1.60 -3.79 0.23
N ILE A 57 2.87 -4.11 -0.02
CA ILE A 57 3.30 -4.72 -1.28
C ILE A 57 3.50 -6.22 -1.04
N VAL A 58 2.93 -7.03 -1.92
CA VAL A 58 3.04 -8.49 -1.87
C VAL A 58 4.14 -8.94 -2.80
N TRP A 59 5.11 -9.70 -2.29
CA TRP A 59 6.23 -10.27 -3.04
C TRP A 59 6.16 -11.80 -3.05
N ALA A 60 6.59 -12.39 -4.16
CA ALA A 60 6.74 -13.84 -4.27
C ALA A 60 8.00 -14.32 -3.53
N ASP A 61 7.91 -15.44 -2.80
CA ASP A 61 9.07 -16.13 -2.25
C ASP A 61 8.82 -17.65 -2.22
N GLY A 62 8.95 -18.29 -3.39
CA GLY A 62 8.64 -19.71 -3.55
C GLY A 62 7.17 -20.00 -3.24
N LYS A 63 6.91 -20.82 -2.20
CA LYS A 63 5.55 -21.11 -1.69
C LYS A 63 5.06 -20.08 -0.65
N ASN A 64 5.94 -19.15 -0.24
CA ASN A 64 5.61 -18.10 0.70
C ASN A 64 5.15 -16.84 -0.04
N LEU A 65 4.54 -15.93 0.72
CA LEU A 65 4.39 -14.53 0.34
C LEU A 65 5.06 -13.64 1.38
N LEU A 66 5.73 -12.59 0.93
CA LEU A 66 6.30 -11.56 1.80
C LEU A 66 5.48 -10.29 1.67
N LEU A 67 5.00 -9.76 2.79
CA LEU A 67 4.25 -8.51 2.84
C LEU A 67 5.16 -7.40 3.34
N ASP A 68 5.59 -6.53 2.43
CA ASP A 68 6.23 -5.26 2.76
C ASP A 68 5.15 -4.32 3.30
N CYS A 69 5.18 -4.09 4.60
CA CYS A 69 4.22 -3.26 5.34
C CYS A 69 4.94 -2.26 6.26
N GLU A 70 4.18 -1.29 6.79
CA GLU A 70 4.68 -0.35 7.79
C GLU A 70 5.09 -1.12 9.06
N ALA A 71 6.31 -0.87 9.57
CA ALA A 71 6.89 -1.59 10.69
C ALA A 71 6.01 -1.47 11.95
N ALA A 72 5.53 -0.26 12.23
CA ALA A 72 4.62 0.00 13.34
C ALA A 72 3.26 -0.74 13.23
N ALA A 73 2.85 -1.13 12.02
CA ALA A 73 1.59 -1.81 11.75
C ALA A 73 1.70 -3.34 11.64
N ALA A 74 2.92 -3.88 11.55
CA ALA A 74 3.17 -5.28 11.20
C ALA A 74 2.50 -6.27 12.17
N ALA A 75 2.61 -6.04 13.48
CA ALA A 75 1.96 -6.89 14.49
C ALA A 75 0.42 -6.85 14.37
N ALA A 76 -0.16 -5.69 14.08
CA ALA A 76 -1.59 -5.53 13.89
C ALA A 76 -2.08 -6.21 12.60
N LEU A 77 -1.31 -6.08 11.51
CA LEU A 77 -1.57 -6.75 10.24
C LEU A 77 -1.51 -8.28 10.40
N ALA A 78 -0.44 -8.82 11.00
CA ALA A 78 -0.27 -10.25 11.23
C ALA A 78 -1.41 -10.81 12.11
N LYS A 79 -1.78 -10.10 13.18
CA LYS A 79 -2.92 -10.45 14.03
C LYS A 79 -4.22 -10.46 13.22
N ARG A 80 -4.47 -9.45 12.38
CA ARG A 80 -5.69 -9.36 11.57
C ARG A 80 -5.77 -10.50 10.56
N LEU A 81 -4.70 -10.80 9.84
CA LEU A 81 -4.64 -11.93 8.90
C LEU A 81 -4.83 -13.27 9.63
N SER A 82 -4.30 -13.40 10.84
CA SER A 82 -4.46 -14.61 11.66
C SER A 82 -5.92 -14.91 12.02
N LEU A 83 -6.76 -13.88 12.16
CA LEU A 83 -8.21 -14.07 12.37
C LEU A 83 -8.88 -14.72 11.16
N TYR A 84 -8.46 -14.36 9.93
CA TYR A 84 -9.00 -14.94 8.69
C TYR A 84 -8.42 -16.31 8.36
N ARG A 85 -7.24 -16.64 8.90
CA ARG A 85 -6.57 -17.92 8.67
C ARG A 85 -7.38 -19.12 9.17
N LEU A 86 -8.18 -18.94 10.23
CA LEU A 86 -8.97 -20.00 10.85
C LEU A 86 -8.09 -21.25 11.11
N ARG A 87 -8.50 -22.43 10.60
CA ARG A 87 -7.78 -23.70 10.78
C ARG A 87 -6.71 -23.97 9.73
N ARG A 88 -6.52 -23.05 8.77
CA ARG A 88 -5.50 -23.22 7.73
C ARG A 88 -4.12 -23.24 8.37
N LYS A 89 -3.29 -24.15 7.90
CA LYS A 89 -1.93 -24.39 8.40
C LYS A 89 -0.95 -23.43 7.73
N ILE A 90 -1.15 -22.15 7.98
CA ILE A 90 -0.28 -21.07 7.50
C ILE A 90 0.37 -20.41 8.72
N ALA A 91 1.68 -20.24 8.71
CA ALA A 91 2.38 -19.36 9.63
C ALA A 91 2.29 -17.92 9.11
N ILE A 92 1.98 -16.98 10.00
CA ILE A 92 1.90 -15.55 9.72
C ILE A 92 2.69 -14.86 10.81
N ALA A 93 3.87 -14.34 10.47
CA ALA A 93 4.78 -13.74 11.44
C ALA A 93 5.62 -12.66 10.77
N GLU A 94 6.08 -11.70 11.57
CA GLU A 94 7.12 -10.78 11.14
C GLU A 94 8.44 -11.54 10.92
N ASP A 95 9.15 -11.20 9.85
CA ASP A 95 10.46 -11.73 9.50
C ASP A 95 11.50 -10.61 9.52
N SER A 96 12.15 -10.45 10.67
CA SER A 96 13.18 -9.43 10.90
C SER A 96 14.52 -9.76 10.23
N THR A 97 14.66 -10.92 9.58
CA THR A 97 15.87 -11.26 8.81
C THR A 97 15.90 -10.61 7.44
N LEU A 98 14.75 -10.12 6.97
CA LEU A 98 14.58 -9.45 5.69
C LEU A 98 14.15 -7.99 5.89
N GLY A 99 14.65 -7.12 5.02
CA GLY A 99 14.38 -5.70 5.01
C GLY A 99 13.97 -5.23 3.63
N VAL A 100 13.19 -4.14 3.60
CA VAL A 100 12.83 -3.45 2.36
C VAL A 100 13.92 -2.45 2.04
N CYS A 101 14.40 -2.47 0.81
CA CYS A 101 15.39 -1.54 0.30
C CYS A 101 14.81 -0.71 -0.83
N TRP A 102 15.35 0.48 -1.02
CA TRP A 102 14.86 1.41 -2.03
C TRP A 102 15.94 2.33 -2.57
N GLN A 103 15.84 2.68 -3.85
CA GLN A 103 16.56 3.78 -4.47
C GLN A 103 15.71 4.45 -5.55
N ALA A 104 15.92 5.75 -5.78
CA ALA A 104 15.07 6.55 -6.67
C ALA A 104 15.09 6.13 -8.15
N GLU A 105 16.16 5.47 -8.59
CA GLU A 105 16.34 5.02 -9.98
C GLU A 105 16.74 3.55 -10.01
N GLY A 106 16.19 2.79 -10.95
CA GLY A 106 16.56 1.40 -11.18
C GLY A 106 15.38 0.54 -11.62
N GLU A 107 15.68 -0.71 -11.93
CA GLU A 107 14.70 -1.70 -12.38
C GLU A 107 14.83 -2.99 -11.55
N PRO A 108 13.72 -3.73 -11.31
CA PRO A 108 12.34 -3.40 -11.69
C PRO A 108 11.75 -2.22 -10.89
N THR A 109 10.94 -1.37 -11.52
CA THR A 109 10.31 -0.25 -10.80
C THR A 109 9.25 -0.68 -9.76
N ASP A 110 8.95 0.20 -8.80
CA ASP A 110 7.88 0.04 -7.81
C ASP A 110 6.53 -0.24 -8.50
N PRO A 111 5.73 -1.19 -8.00
CA PRO A 111 4.49 -1.63 -8.67
C PRO A 111 3.38 -0.58 -8.68
N ARG A 112 3.47 0.48 -7.87
CA ARG A 112 2.45 1.54 -7.85
C ARG A 112 2.62 2.51 -9.00
N LEU A 113 3.86 2.99 -9.19
CA LEU A 113 4.20 4.02 -10.16
C LEU A 113 5.68 3.92 -10.50
N PRO A 114 6.07 3.81 -11.79
CA PRO A 114 7.47 3.67 -12.18
C PRO A 114 8.39 4.78 -11.66
N ALA A 115 7.86 6.01 -11.55
CA ALA A 115 8.60 7.16 -11.04
C ALA A 115 9.01 7.04 -9.56
N LEU A 116 8.47 6.08 -8.80
CA LEU A 116 8.89 5.81 -7.42
C LEU A 116 10.23 5.07 -7.36
N GLY A 117 10.83 4.66 -8.48
CA GLY A 117 12.14 4.05 -8.51
C GLY A 117 12.12 2.55 -8.23
N HIS A 118 13.23 2.01 -7.73
CA HIS A 118 13.41 0.58 -7.50
C HIS A 118 13.25 0.23 -6.03
N ARG A 119 12.38 -0.75 -5.73
CA ARG A 119 12.20 -1.35 -4.41
C ARG A 119 12.54 -2.83 -4.48
N TRP A 120 13.17 -3.38 -3.44
CA TRP A 120 13.46 -4.82 -3.36
C TRP A 120 13.55 -5.30 -1.91
N ILE A 121 13.56 -6.63 -1.73
CA ILE A 121 13.76 -7.28 -0.43
C ILE A 121 15.17 -7.86 -0.38
N ALA A 122 15.89 -7.61 0.70
CA ALA A 122 17.23 -8.15 0.94
C ALA A 122 17.42 -8.55 2.41
N PRO A 123 18.38 -9.43 2.73
CA PRO A 123 18.77 -9.69 4.11
C PRO A 123 19.19 -8.41 4.84
N VAL A 124 18.72 -8.27 6.07
CA VAL A 124 19.08 -7.18 6.97
C VAL A 124 20.57 -7.27 7.32
N SER A 125 21.30 -6.17 7.13
CA SER A 125 22.67 -5.99 7.60
C SER A 125 22.76 -4.86 8.64
N ALA A 126 23.67 -4.99 9.60
CA ALA A 126 23.99 -3.92 10.54
C ALA A 126 24.61 -2.69 9.86
N ASP A 127 25.21 -2.89 8.68
CA ASP A 127 25.84 -1.82 7.89
C ASP A 127 24.86 -1.06 7.00
N ASP A 128 23.57 -1.43 6.97
CA ASP A 128 22.59 -0.79 6.09
C ASP A 128 22.34 0.67 6.47
N VAL A 129 22.05 1.48 5.46
CA VAL A 129 21.81 2.92 5.61
C VAL A 129 20.32 3.20 5.51
N ALA A 130 19.75 3.83 6.52
CA ALA A 130 18.34 4.24 6.51
C ALA A 130 18.10 5.31 5.44
N VAL A 131 17.07 5.12 4.61
CA VAL A 131 16.66 6.06 3.55
C VAL A 131 15.18 6.46 3.66
N ASP A 132 14.58 6.30 4.85
CA ASP A 132 13.16 6.57 5.12
C ASP A 132 12.73 7.99 4.76
N ASP A 133 13.51 9.00 5.17
CA ASP A 133 13.21 10.41 4.88
C ASP A 133 13.33 10.72 3.39
N ALA A 134 14.33 10.15 2.72
CA ALA A 134 14.51 10.31 1.27
C ALA A 134 13.36 9.65 0.49
N TRP A 135 12.94 8.46 0.91
CA TRP A 135 11.78 7.77 0.36
C TRP A 135 10.50 8.58 0.55
N ARG A 136 10.25 9.08 1.77
CA ARG A 136 9.07 9.91 2.10
C ARG A 136 9.03 11.17 1.24
N ALA A 137 10.14 11.90 1.15
CA ALA A 137 10.23 13.08 0.31
C ALA A 137 9.96 12.76 -1.17
N HIS A 138 10.57 11.68 -1.68
CA HIS A 138 10.42 11.24 -3.07
C HIS A 138 8.98 10.89 -3.42
N ARG A 139 8.34 10.01 -2.64
CA ARG A 139 6.96 9.58 -2.92
C ARG A 139 5.94 10.71 -2.81
N LEU A 140 6.13 11.61 -1.83
CA LEU A 140 5.24 12.76 -1.65
C LEU A 140 5.42 13.79 -2.77
N ALA A 141 6.65 14.01 -3.26
CA ALA A 141 6.88 14.84 -4.45
C ALA A 141 6.20 14.26 -5.71
N HIS A 142 6.05 12.93 -5.79
CA HIS A 142 5.26 12.26 -6.82
C HIS A 142 3.76 12.16 -6.50
N GLY A 143 3.30 12.74 -5.39
CA GLY A 143 1.89 12.76 -5.00
C GLY A 143 1.36 11.46 -4.44
N VAL A 144 2.21 10.48 -4.08
CA VAL A 144 1.81 9.11 -3.71
C VAL A 144 1.71 8.96 -2.18
N PRO A 145 0.50 8.74 -1.64
CA PRO A 145 0.33 8.45 -0.22
C PRO A 145 0.72 7.01 0.15
N GLU A 146 1.20 6.79 1.37
CA GLU A 146 1.58 5.47 1.91
C GLU A 146 1.31 5.39 3.42
N GLY A 147 0.85 4.23 3.89
CA GLY A 147 0.80 3.91 5.31
C GLY A 147 -0.39 4.51 6.08
N LEU A 148 -0.47 4.15 7.36
CA LEU A 148 -1.64 4.40 8.19
C LEU A 148 -1.90 5.89 8.43
N ALA A 149 -0.84 6.69 8.58
CA ALA A 149 -0.96 8.13 8.83
C ALA A 149 -1.67 8.86 7.68
N GLU A 150 -1.45 8.41 6.44
CA GLU A 150 -1.93 9.10 5.24
C GLU A 150 -3.23 8.50 4.71
N LEU A 151 -3.34 7.17 4.66
CA LEU A 151 -4.56 6.49 4.21
C LEU A 151 -5.65 6.52 5.28
N GLY A 152 -5.27 6.51 6.56
CA GLY A 152 -6.17 6.41 7.71
C GLY A 152 -6.76 5.01 7.88
N SER A 153 -6.72 4.46 9.09
CA SER A 153 -7.34 3.16 9.42
C SER A 153 -8.86 3.28 9.54
N GLU A 154 -9.61 2.56 8.69
CA GLU A 154 -11.09 2.56 8.62
C GLU A 154 -11.72 3.93 8.33
N GLN A 155 -10.95 4.81 7.69
CA GLN A 155 -11.38 6.19 7.45
C GLN A 155 -11.57 6.54 5.97
N THR A 156 -10.88 5.85 5.06
CA THR A 156 -10.86 6.18 3.62
C THR A 156 -11.30 4.95 2.82
N LEU A 157 -12.21 5.13 1.86
CA LEU A 157 -12.60 4.05 0.95
C LEU A 157 -11.44 3.72 0.01
N TRP A 158 -11.27 2.44 -0.34
CA TRP A 158 -10.08 2.01 -1.06
C TRP A 158 -9.83 2.79 -2.37
N LEU A 159 -10.87 3.06 -3.17
CA LEU A 159 -10.68 3.81 -4.42
C LEU A 159 -10.39 5.30 -4.21
N GLU A 160 -10.71 5.87 -3.04
CA GLU A 160 -10.32 7.25 -2.69
C GLU A 160 -8.81 7.35 -2.37
N THR A 161 -8.12 6.23 -2.19
CA THR A 161 -6.65 6.17 -2.05
C THR A 161 -5.90 6.21 -3.39
N ASN A 162 -6.63 6.36 -4.51
CA ASN A 162 -6.11 6.28 -5.88
C ASN A 162 -5.65 4.87 -6.30
N ALA A 163 -6.26 3.85 -5.71
CA ALA A 163 -5.87 2.47 -5.95
C ALA A 163 -6.10 1.97 -7.38
N VAL A 164 -6.92 2.65 -8.18
CA VAL A 164 -7.05 2.31 -9.61
C VAL A 164 -5.80 2.77 -10.35
N GLU A 165 -5.43 4.03 -10.18
CA GLU A 165 -4.31 4.66 -10.89
C GLU A 165 -2.95 4.13 -10.42
N LEU A 166 -2.86 3.69 -9.16
CA LEU A 166 -1.65 3.14 -8.55
C LEU A 166 -1.61 1.61 -8.55
N ASN A 167 -2.36 0.94 -9.44
CA ASN A 167 -2.34 -0.52 -9.63
C ASN A 167 -2.65 -1.34 -8.36
N GLY A 168 -3.44 -0.78 -7.45
CA GLY A 168 -3.78 -1.32 -6.13
C GLY A 168 -5.08 -2.13 -6.08
N VAL A 169 -5.72 -2.43 -7.22
CA VAL A 169 -6.96 -3.21 -7.26
C VAL A 169 -7.08 -3.98 -8.57
N SER A 170 -7.56 -5.23 -8.49
CA SER A 170 -8.00 -6.00 -9.66
C SER A 170 -9.52 -6.09 -9.69
N PHE A 171 -10.12 -5.71 -10.80
CA PHE A 171 -11.56 -5.85 -11.05
C PHE A 171 -11.94 -7.17 -11.74
N THR A 172 -10.93 -7.95 -12.14
CA THR A 172 -11.10 -9.24 -12.84
C THR A 172 -10.86 -10.45 -11.94
N LYS A 173 -10.31 -10.25 -10.73
CA LYS A 173 -10.15 -11.31 -9.74
C LYS A 173 -11.47 -11.69 -9.05
N GLY A 174 -11.46 -12.83 -8.37
CA GLY A 174 -12.57 -13.30 -7.54
C GLY A 174 -12.84 -12.41 -6.31
N CYS A 175 -13.86 -12.79 -5.54
CA CYS A 175 -14.33 -12.01 -4.39
C CYS A 175 -13.26 -11.81 -3.31
N TYR A 176 -13.28 -10.64 -2.68
CA TYR A 176 -12.46 -10.32 -1.52
C TYR A 176 -13.24 -9.49 -0.49
N VAL A 177 -12.73 -9.41 0.75
CA VAL A 177 -13.37 -8.66 1.84
C VAL A 177 -13.49 -7.17 1.48
N GLY A 178 -14.70 -6.62 1.59
CA GLY A 178 -14.96 -5.20 1.29
C GLY A 178 -15.14 -4.87 -0.20
N GLN A 179 -15.14 -5.88 -1.09
CA GLN A 179 -15.27 -5.69 -2.54
C GLN A 179 -16.57 -4.97 -2.96
N GLU A 180 -17.69 -5.16 -2.24
CA GLU A 180 -19.00 -4.62 -2.65
C GLU A 180 -18.95 -3.10 -2.87
N ASN A 181 -18.37 -2.35 -1.93
CA ASN A 181 -18.25 -0.90 -2.07
C ASN A 181 -17.23 -0.53 -3.15
N THR A 182 -16.09 -1.23 -3.23
CA THR A 182 -15.09 -0.99 -4.28
C THR A 182 -15.67 -1.19 -5.69
N ALA A 183 -16.39 -2.29 -5.91
CA ALA A 183 -17.05 -2.58 -7.17
C ALA A 183 -18.18 -1.59 -7.46
N ARG A 184 -19.00 -1.22 -6.46
CA ARG A 184 -20.05 -0.22 -6.63
C ARG A 184 -19.48 1.14 -7.05
N MET A 185 -18.35 1.55 -6.48
CA MET A 185 -17.70 2.80 -6.86
C MET A 185 -17.18 2.76 -8.29
N ASN A 186 -16.52 1.66 -8.68
CA ASN A 186 -16.02 1.51 -10.04
C ASN A 186 -17.13 1.53 -11.11
N TRP A 187 -18.26 0.85 -10.85
CA TRP A 187 -19.30 0.64 -11.89
C TRP A 187 -20.50 1.59 -11.81
N ARG A 188 -20.76 2.22 -10.66
CA ARG A 188 -22.01 2.96 -10.41
C ARG A 188 -21.82 4.31 -9.74
N GLN A 189 -20.84 4.45 -8.86
CA GLN A 189 -20.65 5.67 -8.05
C GLN A 189 -19.24 6.19 -8.25
N LYS A 190 -19.09 7.13 -9.19
CA LYS A 190 -17.81 7.82 -9.46
C LYS A 190 -17.11 8.19 -8.15
N VAL A 191 -15.80 7.94 -8.07
CA VAL A 191 -14.94 8.42 -6.98
C VAL A 191 -15.09 9.94 -6.90
N ASN A 192 -15.63 10.43 -5.78
CA ASN A 192 -15.90 11.85 -5.57
C ASN A 192 -14.96 12.50 -4.54
N ARG A 193 -14.10 11.72 -3.89
CA ARG A 193 -13.02 12.18 -3.02
C ARG A 193 -11.73 11.41 -3.30
N ARG A 194 -10.59 12.06 -3.08
CA ARG A 194 -9.26 11.46 -3.23
C ARG A 194 -8.30 11.96 -2.16
N LEU A 195 -7.34 11.11 -1.79
CA LEU A 195 -6.12 11.55 -1.13
C LEU A 195 -5.24 12.29 -2.13
N VAL A 196 -4.77 13.48 -1.77
CA VAL A 196 -3.91 14.32 -2.60
C VAL A 196 -2.81 14.93 -1.74
N VAL A 197 -1.58 14.93 -2.26
CA VAL A 197 -0.47 15.65 -1.65
C VAL A 197 -0.54 17.10 -2.10
N VAL A 198 -0.53 18.03 -1.14
CA VAL A 198 -0.66 19.48 -1.40
C VAL A 198 0.46 20.25 -0.68
N PRO A 199 0.82 21.45 -1.15
CA PRO A 199 1.63 22.36 -0.35
C PRO A 199 0.98 22.60 1.01
N LEU A 200 1.77 22.57 2.09
CA LEU A 200 1.26 22.71 3.46
C LEU A 200 0.47 24.02 3.64
N ALA A 201 0.93 25.11 3.01
CA ALA A 201 0.24 26.40 3.03
C ALA A 201 -1.15 26.38 2.36
N ALA A 202 -1.41 25.41 1.49
CA ALA A 202 -2.69 25.21 0.83
C ALA A 202 -3.56 24.13 1.49
N SER A 203 -3.06 23.43 2.52
CA SER A 203 -3.77 22.35 3.22
C SER A 203 -4.96 22.89 4.01
N ASP A 204 -6.08 22.15 3.98
CA ASP A 204 -7.25 22.43 4.81
C ASP A 204 -7.20 21.54 6.05
N ALA A 205 -7.09 22.13 7.24
CA ALA A 205 -6.99 21.41 8.50
C ALA A 205 -8.16 20.44 8.74
N ALA A 206 -9.36 20.70 8.19
CA ALA A 206 -10.50 19.80 8.31
C ALA A 206 -10.41 18.56 7.39
N ARG A 207 -9.49 18.59 6.41
CA ARG A 207 -9.30 17.54 5.40
C ARG A 207 -7.94 16.86 5.52
N GLN A 208 -7.01 17.45 6.27
CA GLN A 208 -5.66 16.97 6.47
C GLN A 208 -5.65 15.60 7.17
N ARG A 209 -4.94 14.64 6.56
CA ARG A 209 -4.62 13.31 7.11
C ARG A 209 -3.27 13.34 7.82
N ALA A 210 -2.28 13.93 7.16
CA ALA A 210 -0.91 14.05 7.64
C ALA A 210 -0.30 15.37 7.17
N ALA A 211 0.65 15.89 7.95
CA ALA A 211 1.43 17.09 7.62
C ALA A 211 2.91 16.81 7.77
N TYR A 212 3.70 17.37 6.86
CA TYR A 212 5.16 17.25 6.79
C TYR A 212 5.78 18.65 6.69
N PRO A 213 5.87 19.40 7.81
CA PRO A 213 6.38 20.77 7.83
C PRO A 213 7.79 20.91 7.25
N GLU A 214 8.64 19.91 7.44
CA GLU A 214 10.01 19.84 6.91
C GLU A 214 10.07 19.74 5.39
N LEU A 215 9.01 19.22 4.76
CA LEU A 215 8.86 19.15 3.31
C LEU A 215 7.99 20.28 2.75
N GLY A 216 7.31 21.04 3.62
CA GLY A 216 6.29 22.01 3.21
C GLY A 216 5.10 21.35 2.51
N LEU A 217 4.79 20.08 2.84
CA LEU A 217 3.72 19.29 2.23
C LEU A 217 2.70 18.79 3.27
N ALA A 218 1.52 18.43 2.80
CA ALA A 218 0.49 17.73 3.56
C ALA A 218 -0.26 16.73 2.67
N VAL A 219 -0.89 15.73 3.26
CA VAL A 219 -1.83 14.84 2.59
C VAL A 219 -3.24 15.21 3.03
N ASP A 220 -4.08 15.61 2.08
CA ASP A 220 -5.48 15.96 2.33
C ASP A 220 -6.42 14.95 1.69
N HIS A 221 -7.55 14.68 2.33
CA HIS A 221 -8.66 13.92 1.75
C HIS A 221 -9.72 14.89 1.19
N ARG A 222 -9.62 15.25 -0.10
CA ARG A 222 -10.43 16.29 -0.73
C ARG A 222 -11.51 15.73 -1.64
N ARG A 223 -12.57 16.51 -1.89
CA ARG A 223 -13.49 16.22 -2.98
C ARG A 223 -12.79 16.44 -4.31
N VAL A 224 -13.08 15.61 -5.31
CA VAL A 224 -12.47 15.73 -6.65
C VAL A 224 -12.74 17.10 -7.28
N GLU A 225 -13.92 17.69 -7.04
CA GLU A 225 -14.27 19.05 -7.52
C GLU A 225 -13.42 20.17 -6.89
N ASP A 226 -12.79 19.90 -5.75
CA ASP A 226 -11.94 20.85 -5.02
C ASP A 226 -10.43 20.60 -5.27
N ILE A 227 -10.07 19.64 -6.14
CA ILE A 227 -8.68 19.38 -6.53
C ILE A 227 -8.41 20.15 -7.81
N SER A 228 -7.59 21.19 -7.72
CA SER A 228 -7.16 21.96 -8.89
C SER A 228 -6.14 21.18 -9.71
N ALA A 229 -6.05 21.47 -11.01
CA ALA A 229 -5.17 20.75 -11.93
C ALA A 229 -3.68 20.86 -11.56
N ASP A 230 -3.27 21.95 -10.91
CA ASP A 230 -1.92 22.16 -10.39
C ASP A 230 -1.60 21.34 -9.13
N MET A 231 -2.61 20.86 -8.41
CA MET A 231 -2.45 19.96 -7.26
C MET A 231 -2.48 18.48 -7.64
N ALA A 232 -3.02 18.13 -8.80
CA ALA A 232 -3.10 16.75 -9.24
C ALA A 232 -1.77 16.30 -9.86
N PRO A 233 -1.15 15.21 -9.36
CA PRO A 233 0.00 14.64 -10.03
C PRO A 233 -0.40 14.08 -11.40
N ALA A 234 0.55 13.97 -12.32
CA ALA A 234 0.26 13.61 -13.72
C ALA A 234 -0.45 12.26 -13.91
N TRP A 235 -0.30 11.34 -12.96
CA TRP A 235 -0.98 10.03 -12.97
C TRP A 235 -2.42 10.08 -12.43
N MET A 236 -2.82 11.16 -11.75
CA MET A 236 -4.14 11.29 -11.14
C MET A 236 -5.16 11.82 -12.14
N GLU A 237 -6.01 10.92 -12.63
CA GLU A 237 -7.11 11.30 -13.50
C GLU A 237 -8.27 11.91 -12.68
N LEU A 238 -8.46 13.22 -12.85
CA LEU A 238 -9.58 13.97 -12.25
C LEU A 238 -10.87 13.88 -13.08
N SER A 239 -10.75 13.52 -14.36
CA SER A 239 -11.89 13.22 -15.23
C SER A 239 -12.55 11.90 -14.80
N PRO A 240 -13.88 11.75 -14.97
CA PRO A 240 -14.46 10.41 -14.91
C PRO A 240 -13.90 9.56 -16.06
N PRO A 241 -13.59 8.27 -15.85
CA PRO A 241 -13.51 7.32 -16.94
C PRO A 241 -14.87 7.17 -17.66
#